data_AF-A0A142XXX4-F1
#
_entry.id   AF-A0A142XXX4-F1
#
_cell.length_a   1.000
_cell.length_b   1.000
_cell.length_c   1.000
_cell.angle_alpha   90.00
_cell.angle_beta   90.00
_cell.angle_gamma   90.00
#
_symmetry.space_group_name_H-M   'P 1'
#
loop_
_entity.id
_entity.type
_entity.pdbx_description
1 polymer ?
#
loop_
_entity_poly.entity_id
_entity_poly.type
_entity_poly.pdbx_seq_one_letter_code
_entity_poly.pdbx_strand_id
1 'polypeptide(L)' 'MNFEDLEVWKRAVALSCEVYRQTSKISDFGFRDQLTRSGLSIPSNIAEGYERQSNKEKSQFLNIAK' A
#
# COMPACT_ATOMS: atom_id res chain seq x y z
N MET A 1 9.57 13.86 11.26
CA MET A 1 9.70 12.64 10.45
C MET A 1 8.31 12.31 9.99
N ASN A 2 8.12 12.22 8.69
CA ASN A 2 6.83 11.89 8.09
C ASN A 2 6.87 10.45 7.56
N PHE A 3 5.72 9.88 7.22
CA PHE A 3 5.67 8.51 6.71
C PHE A 3 6.45 8.35 5.40
N GLU A 4 6.59 9.43 4.61
CA GLU A 4 7.36 9.44 3.36
C GLU A 4 8.87 9.21 3.58
N ASP A 5 9.36 9.43 4.80
CA ASP A 5 10.75 9.14 5.16
C ASP A 5 11.00 7.63 5.34
N LEU A 6 9.95 6.83 5.55
CA LEU A 6 10.06 5.40 5.83
C LEU A 6 10.45 4.61 4.57
N GLU A 7 11.52 3.83 4.68
CA GLU A 7 11.99 2.97 3.58
C GLU A 7 10.94 1.92 3.18
N VAL A 8 10.20 1.38 4.15
CA VAL A 8 9.12 0.43 3.88
C VAL A 8 7.98 1.07 3.08
N TRP A 9 7.68 2.35 3.32
CA TRP A 9 6.66 3.08 2.56
C TRP A 9 7.13 3.34 1.13
N LYS A 10 8.38 3.78 0.94
CA LYS A 10 8.97 3.99 -0.41
C LYS A 10 8.95 2.71 -1.25
N ARG A 11 9.33 1.58 -0.64
CA ARG A 11 9.26 0.25 -1.29
C ARG A 11 7.84 -0.16 -1.63
N ALA A 12 6.87 0.13 -0.75
CA ALA A 12 5.46 -0.15 -1.00
C ALA A 12 4.88 0.71 -2.14
N VAL A 13 5.26 1.99 -2.24
CA VAL A 13 4.90 2.87 -3.37
C VAL A 13 5.48 2.31 -4.67
N ALA A 14 6.76 1.95 -4.68
CA ALA A 14 7.41 1.37 -5.85
C ALA A 14 6.73 0.06 -6.31
N LEU A 15 6.36 -0.81 -5.36
CA LEU A 15 5.59 -2.02 -5.63
C LEU A 15 4.22 -1.69 -6.23
N SER A 16 3.48 -0.74 -5.66
CA SER A 16 2.19 -0.31 -6.18
C SER A 16 2.30 0.17 -7.62
N CYS A 17 3.27 1.05 -7.93
CA CYS A 17 3.54 1.48 -9.30
C CYS A 17 3.84 0.30 -10.24
N GLU A 18 4.59 -0.70 -9.78
CA GLU A 18 4.90 -1.89 -10.57
C GLU A 18 3.66 -2.74 -10.84
N VAL A 19 2.79 -2.93 -9.86
CA VAL A 19 1.50 -3.62 -10.04
C VAL A 19 0.67 -2.92 -11.12
N TYR A 20 0.55 -1.60 -11.07
CA TYR A 20 -0.14 -0.84 -12.13
C TYR A 20 0.49 -1.05 -13.51
N ARG A 21 1.82 -1.02 -13.62
CA ARG A 21 2.52 -1.25 -14.90
C ARG A 21 2.28 -2.65 -15.45
N GLN A 22 2.48 -3.68 -14.63
CA GLN A 22 2.39 -5.09 -15.03
C GLN A 22 0.95 -5.49 -15.38
N THR A 23 -0.04 -4.91 -14.70
CA THR A 23 -1.45 -5.25 -14.93
C THR A 23 -2.14 -4.41 -16.00
N SER A 24 -1.47 -3.37 -16.53
CA SER A 24 -2.04 -2.43 -17.50
C SER A 24 -2.64 -3.07 -18.76
N LYS A 25 -2.10 -4.22 -19.21
CA LYS A 25 -2.54 -4.95 -20.40
C LYS A 25 -3.58 -6.05 -20.13
N ILE A 26 -3.92 -6.29 -18.86
CA ILE A 26 -4.94 -7.27 -18.50
C ILE A 26 -6.30 -6.73 -18.95
N SER A 27 -6.98 -7.49 -19.81
CA SER A 27 -8.33 -7.15 -20.33
C SER A 27 -9.45 -7.51 -19.35
N ASP A 28 -9.19 -8.41 -18.40
CA ASP A 28 -10.09 -8.63 -17.27
C ASP A 28 -10.00 -7.45 -16.30
N PHE A 29 -10.95 -6.53 -16.44
CA PHE A 29 -11.03 -5.32 -15.64
C PHE A 29 -11.24 -5.60 -14.15
N GLY A 30 -11.99 -6.66 -13.80
CA GLY A 30 -12.26 -7.01 -12.41
C GLY A 30 -11.01 -7.54 -11.72
N PHE A 31 -10.28 -8.43 -12.39
CA PHE A 31 -9.01 -8.94 -11.88
C PHE A 31 -7.96 -7.83 -11.77
N ARG A 32 -7.85 -6.97 -12.78
CA ARG A 32 -6.95 -5.81 -12.76
C ARG A 32 -7.26 -4.85 -11.61
N ASP A 33 -8.54 -4.55 -11.37
CA ASP A 33 -8.95 -3.70 -10.25
C ASP A 33 -8.56 -4.30 -8.90
N GLN A 34 -8.80 -5.60 -8.69
CA GLN A 34 -8.41 -6.28 -7.45
C GLN A 34 -6.91 -6.20 -7.18
N LEU A 35 -6.07 -6.41 -8.21
CA LEU A 35 -4.62 -6.32 -8.07
C LEU A 35 -4.17 -4.89 -7.77
N THR A 36 -4.62 -3.92 -8.57
CA THR A 36 -4.21 -2.51 -8.42
C THR A 36 -4.65 -1.90 -7.10
N ARG A 37 -5.88 -2.18 -6.65
CA ARG A 37 -6.37 -1.72 -5.34
C ARG A 37 -5.65 -2.40 -4.18
N SER A 38 -5.36 -3.70 -4.28
CA SER A 38 -4.56 -4.40 -3.27
C SER A 38 -3.16 -3.80 -3.17
N GLY A 39 -2.50 -3.54 -4.30
CA GLY A 39 -1.18 -2.91 -4.34
C GLY A 39 -1.18 -1.49 -3.77
N LEU A 40 -2.19 -0.67 -4.10
CA LEU A 40 -2.35 0.69 -3.56
C LEU A 40 -2.66 0.72 -2.06
N SER A 41 -3.32 -0.31 -1.55
CA SER A 41 -3.70 -0.43 -0.14
C SER A 41 -2.48 -0.48 0.79
N ILE A 42 -1.38 -1.10 0.35
CA ILE A 42 -0.17 -1.30 1.19
C ILE A 42 0.45 0.05 1.63
N PRO A 43 0.91 0.94 0.74
CA PRO A 43 1.48 2.23 1.16
C PRO A 43 0.45 3.12 1.87
N SER A 44 -0.84 3.01 1.52
CA SER A 44 -1.91 3.77 2.15
C SER A 44 -2.10 3.38 3.62
N ASN A 45 -2.12 2.08 3.94
CA ASN A 45 -2.23 1.62 5.32
C ASN A 45 -0.96 1.89 6.13
N ILE A 46 0.23 1.89 5.50
CA ILE A 46 1.47 2.30 6.18
C ILE A 46 1.39 3.78 6.59
N ALA A 47 0.96 4.66 5.68
CA ALA A 47 0.81 6.09 5.95
C ALA A 47 -0.26 6.35 7.02
N GLU A 48 -1.44 5.76 6.85
CA GLU A 48 -2.55 5.91 7.80
C GLU A 48 -2.18 5.38 9.20
N GLY A 49 -1.47 4.24 9.25
CA GLY A 49 -0.95 3.68 10.49
C GLY A 49 0.06 4.60 11.17
N TYR A 50 0.97 5.21 10.42
CA TYR A 50 2.00 6.12 10.95
C TYR A 50 1.40 7.31 11.70
N GLU A 51 0.31 7.87 11.18
CA GLU A 51 -0.40 9.01 11.76
C GLU A 51 -1.23 8.67 13.02
N ARG A 52 -1.39 7.37 13.36
CA ARG A 52 -2.14 6.97 14.56
C ARG A 52 -1.40 7.28 15.86
N GLN A 53 -2.15 7.62 16.90
CA GLN A 53 -1.59 7.98 18.19
C GLN A 53 -1.17 6.76 19.01
N SER A 54 -1.95 5.67 18.96
CA SER A 54 -1.67 4.47 19.77
C SER A 54 -0.87 3.42 19.00
N ASN A 55 0.03 2.72 19.71
CA ASN A 55 0.78 1.59 19.14
C ASN A 55 -0.14 0.43 18.71
N LYS A 56 -1.31 0.31 19.34
CA LYS A 56 -2.32 -0.70 18.99
C LYS A 56 -2.89 -0.43 17.60
N GLU A 57 -3.31 0.81 17.33
CA GLU A 57 -3.83 1.20 16.01
C GLU A 57 -2.73 1.13 14.94
N LYS A 58 -1.51 1.60 15.25
CA LYS A 58 -0.35 1.45 14.36
C LYS A 58 -0.17 0.00 13.91
N SER A 59 -0.17 -0.93 14.87
CA SER A 59 0.00 -2.36 14.60
C SER A 59 -1.16 -2.93 13.77
N GLN A 60 -2.39 -2.47 14.01
CA GLN A 60 -3.55 -2.89 13.21
C GLN A 60 -3.41 -2.49 11.74
N PHE A 61 -3.02 -1.25 11.45
CA PHE A 61 -2.80 -0.79 10.09
C PHE A 61 -1.62 -1.51 9.40
N LEU A 62 -0.54 -1.78 10.12
CA LEU A 62 0.57 -2.57 9.60
C LEU A 62 0.18 -4.03 9.32
N ASN A 63 -0.73 -4.61 10.10
CA ASN A 63 -1.27 -5.94 9.84
C ASN A 63 -2.14 -5.98 8.58
N ILE A 64 -2.85 -4.89 8.25
CA ILE A 64 -3.62 -4.78 7.00
C ILE A 64 -2.67 -4.66 5.80
N ALA A 65 -1.53 -3.98 5.98
CA ALA A 65 -0.54 -3.77 4.92
C ALA A 65 0.39 -4.96 4.64
N LYS A 66 0.29 -6.05 5.41
CA LYS A 66 1.14 -7.24 5.32
C LYS A 66 0.76 -8.15 4.16
#